data_AF-A0A6J4JNY3-F1
#
_entry.id   AF-A0A6J4JNY3-F1
#
_cell.length_a   1.000
_cell.length_b   1.000
_cell.length_c   1.000
_cell.angle_alpha   90.00
_cell.angle_beta   90.00
_cell.angle_gamma   90.00
#
_symmetry.space_group_name_H-M   'P 1'
#
loop_
_entity.id
_entity.type
_entity.pdbx_description
1 polymer ?
#
loop_
_entity_poly.entity_id
_entity_poly.type
_entity_poly.pdbx_seq_one_letter_code
_entity_poly.pdbx_strand_id
1 'polypeptide(L)'
;MSQPPLYPLLTERRIVQPIWGGTRLAAWLDLPEPRPERIGETWQVYDTNTILHGPLAGLTLAEATRQYGAALVGTRTVEQYGADFPLLAKFIDAGEPLSIQVHPDDGYAHEHEAETGFHGKTEAWYIMEAEPGAGVV
;
A
#
# COMPACT_ATOMS: atom_id res chain seq x y z
N MET A 1 1.66 -23.71 -20.73
CA MET A 1 0.57 -22.79 -21.15
C MET A 1 1.16 -21.39 -21.18
N SER A 2 0.85 -20.55 -22.17
CA SER A 2 1.35 -19.17 -22.22
C SER A 2 0.77 -18.36 -21.06
N GLN A 3 1.58 -17.50 -20.44
CA GLN A 3 1.08 -16.54 -19.43
C GLN A 3 0.02 -15.63 -20.08
N PRO A 4 -1.12 -15.35 -19.40
CA PRO A 4 -2.11 -14.42 -19.92
C PRO A 4 -1.54 -13.00 -20.00
N PRO A 5 -2.03 -12.15 -20.93
CA PRO A 5 -1.61 -10.75 -20.99
C PRO A 5 -2.04 -9.99 -19.73
N LEU A 6 -1.25 -8.98 -19.33
CA LEU A 6 -1.61 -8.08 -18.25
C LEU A 6 -2.80 -7.18 -18.63
N TYR A 7 -3.54 -6.77 -17.61
CA TYR A 7 -4.75 -5.95 -17.68
C TYR A 7 -4.81 -5.06 -16.42
N PRO A 8 -5.70 -4.05 -16.36
CA PRO A 8 -5.88 -3.26 -15.14
C PRO A 8 -6.20 -4.16 -13.94
N LEU A 9 -5.35 -4.14 -12.92
CA LEU A 9 -5.50 -5.00 -11.74
C LEU A 9 -6.29 -4.25 -10.67
N LEU A 10 -7.50 -4.72 -10.40
CA LEU A 10 -8.29 -4.29 -9.26
C LEU A 10 -7.95 -5.18 -8.07
N THR A 11 -7.68 -4.55 -6.94
CA THR A 11 -7.22 -5.21 -5.72
C THR A 11 -8.25 -5.12 -4.62
N GLU A 12 -8.30 -6.17 -3.80
CA GLU A 12 -9.01 -6.13 -2.54
C GLU A 12 -8.24 -5.24 -1.58
N ARG A 13 -8.88 -4.16 -1.11
CA ARG A 13 -8.25 -3.23 -0.17
C ARG A 13 -8.07 -3.87 1.20
N ARG A 14 -6.99 -3.53 1.89
CA ARG A 14 -6.77 -3.91 3.30
C ARG A 14 -7.19 -2.76 4.21
N ILE A 15 -8.09 -3.03 5.17
CA ILE A 15 -8.50 -2.06 6.19
C ILE A 15 -7.57 -2.17 7.40
N VAL A 16 -7.05 -1.04 7.87
CA VAL A 16 -6.19 -0.96 9.05
C VAL A 16 -6.80 0.00 10.07
N GLN A 17 -6.85 -0.43 11.33
CA GLN A 17 -7.54 0.25 12.44
C GLN A 17 -6.54 0.69 13.52
N PRO A 18 -5.68 1.67 13.24
CA PRO A 18 -4.82 2.24 14.27
C PRO A 18 -5.65 3.07 15.26
N ILE A 19 -5.11 3.28 16.46
CA ILE A 19 -5.77 4.04 17.54
C ILE A 19 -6.17 5.48 17.15
N TRP A 20 -5.47 6.05 16.18
CA TRP A 20 -5.67 7.42 15.69
C TRP A 20 -6.66 7.52 14.51
N GLY A 21 -7.22 6.40 14.05
CA GLY A 21 -8.06 6.40 12.84
C GLY A 21 -9.33 7.26 12.98
N GLY A 22 -9.71 7.95 11.91
CA GLY A 22 -10.95 8.72 11.86
C GLY A 22 -12.17 7.89 11.44
N THR A 23 -13.27 8.58 11.17
CA THR A 23 -14.57 7.99 10.77
C THR A 23 -14.96 8.32 9.34
N ARG A 24 -14.13 9.07 8.59
CA ARG A 24 -14.47 9.61 7.28
C ARG A 24 -14.28 8.59 6.16
N LEU A 25 -13.22 7.76 6.19
CA LEU A 25 -12.87 6.85 5.08
C LEU A 25 -14.01 5.92 4.68
N ALA A 26 -14.80 5.45 5.66
CA ALA A 26 -15.90 4.55 5.41
C ALA A 26 -16.94 5.14 4.44
N ALA A 27 -17.37 6.37 4.71
CA ALA A 27 -18.31 7.08 3.86
C ALA A 27 -17.64 7.55 2.55
N TRP A 28 -16.40 8.03 2.63
CA TRP A 28 -15.70 8.59 1.47
C TRP A 28 -15.37 7.56 0.40
N LEU A 29 -15.17 6.29 0.79
CA LEU A 29 -14.84 5.19 -0.11
C LEU A 29 -16.01 4.23 -0.36
N ASP A 30 -17.23 4.64 0.04
CA ASP A 30 -18.46 3.84 -0.05
C ASP A 30 -18.24 2.40 0.43
N LEU A 31 -17.63 2.24 1.61
CA LEU A 31 -17.37 0.91 2.15
C LEU A 31 -18.70 0.19 2.40
N PRO A 32 -18.78 -1.14 2.22
CA PRO A 32 -19.95 -1.91 2.61
C PRO A 32 -20.00 -2.15 4.14
N GLU A 33 -21.15 -2.57 4.63
CA GLU A 33 -21.30 -3.12 6.00
C GLU A 33 -21.22 -4.65 5.97
N PRO A 34 -20.73 -5.33 7.04
CA PRO A 34 -20.23 -4.75 8.28
C PRO A 34 -18.81 -4.18 8.14
N ARG A 35 -18.54 -3.03 8.78
CA ARG A 35 -17.20 -2.41 8.83
C ARG A 35 -16.87 -1.83 10.21
N PRO A 36 -15.59 -1.57 10.50
CA PRO A 36 -15.20 -0.81 11.69
C PRO A 36 -15.75 0.61 11.67
N GLU A 37 -16.05 1.15 12.86
CA GLU A 37 -16.44 2.55 13.03
C GLU A 37 -15.28 3.51 12.76
N ARG A 38 -14.08 3.17 13.25
CA ARG A 38 -12.86 3.96 13.07
C ARG A 38 -11.87 3.24 12.16
N ILE A 39 -11.49 3.88 11.07
CA ILE A 39 -10.56 3.37 10.07
C ILE A 39 -9.48 4.43 9.85
N GLY A 40 -8.23 4.09 10.13
CA GLY A 40 -7.11 4.99 9.92
C GLY A 40 -6.51 4.86 8.53
N GLU A 41 -6.45 3.64 7.98
CA GLU A 41 -5.88 3.42 6.65
C GLU A 41 -6.70 2.43 5.83
N THR A 42 -6.73 2.65 4.52
CA THR A 42 -7.13 1.63 3.54
C THR A 42 -6.04 1.48 2.49
N TRP A 43 -5.38 0.33 2.49
CA TRP A 43 -4.30 0.04 1.54
C TRP A 43 -4.93 -0.44 0.25
N GLN A 44 -4.78 0.37 -0.79
CA GLN A 44 -5.33 0.09 -2.11
C GLN A 44 -4.36 -0.79 -2.90
N VAL A 45 -3.05 -0.53 -2.76
CA VAL A 45 -2.01 -1.24 -3.50
C VAL A 45 -0.85 -1.52 -2.55
N TYR A 46 -0.51 -2.79 -2.40
CA TYR A 46 0.64 -3.30 -1.67
C TYR A 46 0.85 -4.76 -2.05
N ASP A 47 2.02 -5.30 -1.76
CA ASP A 47 2.45 -6.64 -2.14
C ASP A 47 1.43 -7.74 -1.75
N THR A 48 0.78 -7.59 -0.60
CA THR A 48 -0.19 -8.53 -0.01
C THR A 48 -1.63 -8.31 -0.47
N ASN A 49 -1.94 -7.24 -1.21
CA ASN A 49 -3.29 -7.04 -1.74
C ASN A 49 -3.60 -8.08 -2.83
N THR A 50 -4.78 -8.70 -2.73
CA THR A 50 -5.24 -9.76 -3.63
C THR A 50 -5.92 -9.16 -4.87
N ILE A 51 -5.65 -9.70 -6.06
CA ILE A 51 -6.32 -9.33 -7.31
C ILE A 51 -7.74 -9.90 -7.33
N LEU A 52 -8.73 -9.05 -7.63
CA LEU A 52 -10.16 -9.38 -7.52
C LEU A 52 -10.77 -10.07 -8.74
N HIS A 53 -10.16 -9.94 -9.91
CA HIS A 53 -10.83 -10.29 -11.17
C HIS A 53 -9.85 -10.66 -12.28
N GLY A 54 -10.38 -11.29 -13.33
CA GLY A 54 -9.63 -11.75 -14.49
C GLY A 54 -8.78 -13.00 -14.24
N PRO A 55 -7.90 -13.37 -15.19
CA PRO A 55 -7.09 -14.58 -15.12
C PRO A 55 -6.13 -14.67 -13.93
N LEU A 56 -5.80 -13.55 -13.29
CA LEU A 56 -4.91 -13.48 -12.12
C LEU A 56 -5.67 -13.32 -10.80
N ALA A 57 -7.01 -13.41 -10.82
CA ALA A 57 -7.82 -13.32 -9.60
C ALA A 57 -7.38 -14.34 -8.55
N GLY A 58 -7.32 -13.91 -7.30
CA GLY A 58 -6.87 -14.73 -6.17
C GLY A 58 -5.36 -14.71 -5.93
N LEU A 59 -4.55 -14.21 -6.88
CA LEU A 59 -3.13 -13.96 -6.63
C LEU A 59 -2.93 -12.62 -5.90
N THR A 60 -1.90 -12.56 -5.07
CA THR A 60 -1.36 -11.31 -4.50
C THR A 60 -0.56 -10.53 -5.54
N LEU A 61 -0.38 -9.22 -5.32
CA LEU A 61 0.51 -8.40 -6.14
C LEU A 61 1.97 -8.87 -6.06
N ALA A 62 2.41 -9.44 -4.95
CA ALA A 62 3.72 -10.09 -4.80
C ALA A 62 3.87 -11.28 -5.75
N GLU A 63 2.88 -12.18 -5.78
CA GLU A 63 2.88 -13.34 -6.68
C GLU A 63 2.83 -12.93 -8.14
N ALA A 64 1.99 -11.94 -8.49
CA ALA A 64 1.95 -11.38 -9.83
C ALA A 64 3.31 -10.76 -10.21
N THR A 65 3.98 -10.06 -9.30
CA THR A 65 5.31 -9.47 -9.56
C THR A 65 6.35 -10.54 -9.81
N ARG A 66 6.37 -11.63 -9.04
CA ARG A 66 7.28 -12.76 -9.29
C ARG A 66 7.03 -13.44 -10.64
N GLN A 67 5.78 -13.47 -11.11
CA GLN A 67 5.42 -14.08 -12.39
C GLN A 67 5.70 -13.21 -13.62
N TYR A 68 5.47 -11.90 -13.51
CA TYR A 68 5.52 -10.96 -14.64
C TYR A 68 6.75 -10.04 -14.63
N GLY A 69 7.41 -9.88 -13.48
CA GLY A 69 8.60 -9.07 -13.30
C GLY A 69 8.45 -7.69 -13.93
N ALA A 70 9.40 -7.35 -14.81
CA ALA A 70 9.48 -6.04 -15.45
C ALA A 70 8.24 -5.69 -16.30
N ALA A 71 7.46 -6.68 -16.75
CA ALA A 71 6.22 -6.41 -17.46
C ALA A 71 5.13 -5.78 -16.56
N LEU A 72 5.17 -6.05 -15.25
CA LEU A 72 4.24 -5.49 -14.28
C LEU A 72 4.79 -4.24 -13.58
N VAL A 73 6.03 -4.32 -13.08
CA VAL A 73 6.60 -3.26 -12.22
C VAL A 73 7.66 -2.40 -12.90
N GLY A 74 7.96 -2.66 -14.18
CA GLY A 74 8.98 -1.95 -14.95
C GLY A 74 10.40 -2.46 -14.72
N THR A 75 11.29 -2.19 -15.68
CA THR A 75 12.68 -2.69 -15.65
C THR A 75 13.50 -2.10 -14.51
N ARG A 76 13.34 -0.79 -14.24
CA ARG A 76 14.07 -0.10 -13.16
C ARG A 76 13.80 -0.73 -11.80
N THR A 77 12.54 -1.06 -11.53
CA THR A 77 12.15 -1.72 -10.28
C THR A 77 12.84 -3.06 -10.15
N VAL A 78 12.82 -3.88 -11.22
CA VAL A 78 13.46 -5.20 -11.19
C VAL A 78 14.97 -5.10 -11.02
N GLU A 79 15.62 -4.12 -11.67
CA GLU A 79 17.05 -3.88 -11.52
C GLU A 79 17.43 -3.49 -10.09
N GLN A 80 16.58 -2.73 -9.40
CA GLN A 80 16.87 -2.21 -8.05
C GLN A 80 16.41 -3.13 -6.92
N TYR A 81 15.22 -3.74 -7.07
CA TYR A 81 14.49 -4.45 -6.01
C TYR A 81 14.12 -5.90 -6.39
N GLY A 82 14.58 -6.39 -7.54
CA GLY A 82 14.34 -7.78 -7.96
C GLY A 82 12.86 -8.08 -8.20
N ALA A 83 12.33 -9.08 -7.49
CA ALA A 83 10.96 -9.56 -7.67
C ALA A 83 9.96 -9.01 -6.64
N ASP A 84 10.37 -7.99 -5.88
CA ASP A 84 9.53 -7.37 -4.85
C ASP A 84 8.60 -6.31 -5.44
N PHE A 85 7.39 -6.22 -4.88
CA PHE A 85 6.45 -5.17 -5.27
C PHE A 85 6.86 -3.85 -4.61
N PRO A 86 7.08 -2.76 -5.38
CA PRO A 86 7.89 -1.63 -4.88
C PRO A 86 7.13 -0.57 -4.09
N LEU A 87 5.79 -0.61 -4.05
CA LEU A 87 5.00 0.53 -3.59
C LEU A 87 3.87 0.12 -2.64
N LEU A 88 3.60 1.00 -1.67
CA LEU A 88 2.38 1.00 -0.86
C LEU A 88 1.61 2.29 -1.17
N ALA A 89 0.37 2.15 -1.65
CA ALA A 89 -0.56 3.26 -1.81
C ALA A 89 -1.77 3.06 -0.89
N LYS A 90 -2.07 4.09 -0.08
CA LYS A 90 -3.14 4.05 0.92
C LYS A 90 -3.86 5.38 1.03
N PHE A 91 -5.14 5.33 1.39
CA PHE A 91 -5.83 6.47 1.98
C PHE A 91 -5.60 6.46 3.48
N ILE A 92 -5.46 7.65 4.06
CA ILE A 92 -5.26 7.87 5.49
C ILE A 92 -6.33 8.86 5.99
N ASP A 93 -6.97 8.55 7.11
CA ASP A 93 -7.81 9.49 7.86
C ASP A 93 -7.26 9.64 9.27
N ALA A 94 -6.53 10.75 9.45
CA ALA A 94 -5.91 11.14 10.71
C ALA A 94 -6.96 11.80 11.61
N GLY A 95 -7.76 10.97 12.28
CA GLY A 95 -8.78 11.43 13.25
C GLY A 95 -8.17 11.98 14.55
N GLU A 96 -6.94 11.57 14.88
CA GLU A 96 -6.13 12.02 16.01
C GLU A 96 -4.68 12.22 15.52
N PRO A 97 -3.82 12.94 16.28
CA PRO A 97 -2.39 13.02 15.96
C PRO A 97 -1.70 11.65 15.89
N LEU A 98 -0.91 11.44 14.83
CA LEU A 98 -0.07 10.26 14.65
C LEU A 98 1.21 10.39 15.49
N SER A 99 1.94 9.28 15.63
CA SER A 99 3.29 9.31 16.21
C SER A 99 4.26 10.10 15.33
N ILE A 100 5.20 10.79 15.97
CA ILE A 100 6.37 11.38 15.31
C ILE A 100 7.25 10.22 14.82
N GLN A 101 7.59 10.23 13.53
CA GLN A 101 8.27 9.12 12.87
C GLN A 101 9.42 9.61 12.00
N VAL A 102 10.44 8.78 11.89
CA VAL A 102 11.47 8.86 10.85
C VAL A 102 11.55 7.50 10.19
N HIS A 103 11.63 7.48 8.86
CA HIS A 103 11.75 6.26 8.08
C HIS A 103 13.18 6.07 7.58
N PRO A 104 13.71 4.84 7.59
CA PRO A 104 15.06 4.57 7.09
C PRO A 104 15.11 4.73 5.57
N ASP A 105 16.30 5.04 5.05
CA ASP A 105 16.63 4.81 3.65
C ASP A 105 16.97 3.33 3.40
N ASP A 106 17.21 2.96 2.14
CA ASP A 106 17.52 1.57 1.76
C ASP A 106 18.79 1.06 2.47
N GLY A 107 19.81 1.91 2.63
CA GLY A 107 21.07 1.52 3.25
C GLY A 107 20.91 1.17 4.73
N TYR A 108 20.22 2.02 5.50
CA TYR A 108 19.96 1.78 6.90
C TYR A 108 19.06 0.56 7.10
N ALA A 109 18.02 0.40 6.28
CA ALA A 109 17.14 -0.77 6.34
C ALA A 109 17.90 -2.08 6.09
N HIS A 110 18.82 -2.10 5.11
CA HIS A 110 19.62 -3.28 4.80
C HIS A 110 20.72 -3.58 5.82
N GLU A 111 21.18 -2.58 6.58
CA GLU A 111 22.16 -2.78 7.65
C GLU A 111 21.52 -3.22 8.97
N HIS A 112 20.41 -2.59 9.35
CA HIS A 112 19.84 -2.69 10.70
C HIS A 112 18.51 -3.45 10.79
N GLU A 113 17.77 -3.57 9.69
CA GLU A 113 16.45 -4.21 9.63
C GLU A 113 16.44 -5.36 8.60
N ALA A 114 17.61 -5.90 8.27
CA ALA A 114 17.82 -6.85 7.19
C ALA A 114 16.95 -8.12 7.33
N GLU A 115 16.66 -8.54 8.56
CA GLU A 115 15.81 -9.70 8.87
C GLU A 115 14.35 -9.50 8.46
N THR A 116 13.91 -8.24 8.32
CA THR A 116 12.56 -7.93 7.85
C THR A 116 12.43 -8.15 6.34
N GLY A 117 13.55 -8.06 5.60
CA GLY A 117 13.58 -8.07 4.14
C GLY A 117 13.00 -6.81 3.50
N PHE A 118 12.63 -5.78 4.27
CA PHE A 118 12.07 -4.55 3.72
C PHE A 118 13.16 -3.55 3.31
N HIS A 119 12.83 -2.74 2.31
CA HIS A 119 13.61 -1.60 1.87
C HIS A 119 13.33 -0.35 2.73
N GLY A 120 14.03 0.74 2.42
CA GLY A 120 13.74 2.04 2.99
C GLY A 120 12.33 2.50 2.64
N LYS A 121 11.83 3.48 3.41
CA LYS A 121 10.49 4.01 3.24
C LYS A 121 10.53 5.51 2.97
N THR A 122 10.82 5.84 1.72
CA THR A 122 10.52 7.18 1.20
C THR A 122 9.02 7.29 0.93
N GLU A 123 8.39 8.37 1.37
CA GLU A 123 6.97 8.58 1.18
C GLU A 123 6.65 10.01 0.71
N ALA A 124 5.40 10.18 0.26
CA ALA A 124 4.84 11.47 -0.09
C ALA A 124 3.35 11.47 0.27
N TRP A 125 2.84 12.66 0.59
CA TRP A 125 1.42 12.85 0.89
C TRP A 125 0.79 13.77 -0.13
N TYR A 126 -0.39 13.37 -0.59
CA TYR A 126 -1.29 14.24 -1.31
C TYR A 126 -2.49 14.53 -0.40
N ILE A 127 -2.61 15.79 0.03
CA ILE A 127 -3.65 16.20 0.97
C ILE A 127 -4.97 16.36 0.21
N MET A 128 -5.89 15.45 0.46
CA MET A 128 -7.22 15.46 -0.16
C MET A 128 -8.17 16.46 0.51
N GLU A 129 -8.14 16.53 1.84
CA GLU A 129 -8.99 17.36 2.69
C GLU A 129 -8.25 17.64 4.00
N ALA A 130 -8.48 18.83 4.58
CA ALA A 130 -7.89 19.24 5.84
C ALA A 130 -8.77 20.29 6.54
N GLU A 131 -8.95 20.15 7.85
CA GLU A 131 -9.65 21.15 8.68
C GLU A 131 -8.83 22.44 8.83
N PRO A 132 -9.46 23.61 9.07
CA PRO A 132 -8.74 24.83 9.38
C PRO A 132 -7.77 24.65 10.56
N GLY A 133 -6.50 24.99 10.35
CA GLY A 133 -5.44 24.84 11.35
C GLY A 133 -4.78 23.45 11.40
N ALA A 134 -5.17 22.52 10.52
CA ALA A 134 -4.46 21.26 10.36
C ALA A 134 -3.01 21.48 9.91
N GLY A 135 -2.13 20.55 10.30
CA GLY A 135 -0.71 20.59 9.97
C GLY A 135 -0.10 19.20 9.86
N VAL A 136 1.09 19.16 9.27
CA VAL A 136 1.96 17.99 9.17
C VAL A 136 3.28 18.35 9.83
N VAL A 137 3.87 17.39 10.53
CA VAL A 137 5.16 17.52 11.23
C VAL A 137 6.20 16.65 10.54
#